data_AF-A0A519HLU6-F1
#
_entry.id   AF-A0A519HLU6-F1
#
_cell.length_a   1.000
_cell.length_b   1.000
_cell.length_c   1.000
_cell.angle_alpha   90.00
_cell.angle_beta   90.00
_cell.angle_gamma   90.00
#
_symmetry.space_group_name_H-M   'P 1'
#
loop_
_entity.id
_entity.type
_entity.pdbx_description
1 polymer ?
#
loop_
_entity_poly.entity_id
_entity_poly.type
_entity_poly.pdbx_seq_one_letter_code
_entity_poly.pdbx_strand_id
1 'polypeptide(L)'
;VEALQLSARHVRVRVHPDDYSLVKDGAGEEMQAREAQLIPDAEVARGGVKVDADVASVDATIATRWQQAVSSIGQQSIWQDRREVDE
;
A
#
# COMPACT_ATOMS: atom_id res chain seq x y z
N VAL A 1 -10.98 4.87 8.38
CA VAL A 1 -10.45 3.53 8.12
C VAL A 1 -10.94 2.63 9.24
N GLU A 2 -12.18 2.12 9.12
CA GLU A 2 -12.56 0.90 9.85
C GLU A 2 -11.68 -0.18 9.25
N ALA A 3 -10.59 -0.46 9.96
CA ALA A 3 -9.51 -1.31 9.51
C ALA A 3 -10.08 -2.63 9.03
N LEU A 4 -9.43 -3.19 8.01
CA LEU A 4 -9.36 -4.63 7.73
C LEU A 4 -9.69 -5.39 9.01
N GLN A 5 -10.93 -5.85 9.16
CA GLN A 5 -11.43 -6.32 10.45
C GLN A 5 -10.53 -7.46 10.93
N LEU A 6 -10.44 -7.70 12.25
CA LEU A 6 -9.69 -8.88 12.75
C LEU A 6 -10.19 -10.22 12.15
N SER A 7 -11.37 -10.22 11.52
CA SER A 7 -11.97 -11.33 10.80
C SER A 7 -11.52 -11.47 9.34
N ALA A 8 -10.85 -10.47 8.75
CA ALA A 8 -10.45 -10.50 7.34
C ALA A 8 -9.45 -11.64 7.10
N ARG A 9 -9.73 -12.47 6.09
CA ARG A 9 -8.89 -13.63 5.73
C ARG A 9 -8.31 -13.44 4.34
N HIS A 10 -7.32 -14.27 4.01
CA HIS A 10 -6.62 -14.23 2.73
C HIS A 10 -6.06 -12.83 2.41
N VAL A 11 -5.48 -12.20 3.43
CA VAL A 11 -4.91 -10.85 3.32
C VAL A 11 -3.71 -10.90 2.38
N ARG A 12 -3.74 -10.05 1.35
CA ARG A 12 -2.66 -9.86 0.38
C ARG A 12 -2.21 -8.42 0.43
N VAL A 13 -0.92 -8.22 0.69
CA VAL A 13 -0.28 -6.91 0.75
C VAL A 13 0.62 -6.78 -0.46
N ARG A 14 0.28 -5.86 -1.35
CA ARG A 14 0.99 -5.60 -2.61
C ARG A 14 1.86 -4.37 -2.48
N VAL A 15 3.15 -4.53 -2.77
CA VAL A 15 4.18 -3.48 -2.67
C VAL A 15 5.07 -3.52 -3.91
N HIS A 16 5.76 -2.41 -4.20
CA HIS A 16 6.74 -2.40 -5.28
C HIS A 16 7.85 -3.46 -5.03
N PRO A 17 8.37 -4.14 -6.07
CA PRO A 17 9.45 -5.12 -5.93
C PRO A 17 10.67 -4.61 -5.17
N ASP A 18 11.12 -3.38 -5.45
CA ASP A 18 12.26 -2.74 -4.75
C ASP A 18 12.03 -2.53 -3.26
N ASP A 19 10.78 -2.44 -2.81
CA ASP A 19 10.44 -2.23 -1.40
C ASP A 19 10.14 -3.56 -0.69
N TYR A 20 10.03 -4.67 -1.43
CA TYR A 20 9.64 -5.97 -0.90
C TYR A 20 10.56 -6.42 0.26
N SER A 21 11.87 -6.38 0.04
CA SER A 21 12.85 -6.83 1.04
C SER A 21 12.79 -5.96 2.29
N LEU A 22 12.66 -4.63 2.12
CA LEU A 22 12.53 -3.69 3.23
C LEU A 22 11.26 -3.96 4.07
N VAL A 23 10.13 -4.21 3.41
CA VAL A 23 8.87 -4.51 4.09
C VAL A 23 8.94 -5.87 4.79
N LYS A 24 9.56 -6.87 4.16
CA LYS A 24 9.76 -8.19 4.76
C LYS A 24 10.62 -8.10 6.03
N ASP A 25 11.71 -7.33 5.99
CA ASP A 25 12.60 -7.16 7.14
C ASP A 25 11.93 -6.40 8.29
N GLY A 26 11.07 -5.42 7.99
CA GLY A 26 10.40 -4.60 9.01
C GLY A 26 9.07 -5.14 9.53
N ALA A 27 8.33 -5.91 8.74
CA ALA A 27 6.96 -6.33 9.05
C ALA A 27 6.66 -7.80 8.73
N GLY A 28 7.65 -8.61 8.35
CA GLY A 28 7.46 -9.99 7.95
C GLY A 28 6.85 -10.87 9.05
N GLU A 29 7.29 -10.70 10.30
CA GLU A 29 6.77 -11.46 11.45
C GLU A 29 5.27 -11.16 11.69
N GLU A 30 4.89 -9.88 11.65
CA GLU A 30 3.50 -9.45 11.79
C GLU A 30 2.61 -9.97 10.64
N MET A 31 3.13 -9.97 9.41
CA MET A 31 2.43 -10.56 8.27
C MET A 31 2.24 -12.06 8.45
N GLN A 32 3.26 -12.78 8.91
CA GLN A 32 3.18 -14.21 9.18
C GLN A 32 2.15 -14.51 10.28
N ALA A 33 2.15 -13.75 11.37
CA ALA A 33 1.18 -13.88 12.46
C ALA A 33 -0.28 -13.66 12.01
N ARG A 34 -0.48 -12.90 10.92
CA ARG A 34 -1.78 -12.64 10.28
C ARG A 34 -2.09 -13.56 9.10
N GLU A 35 -1.22 -14.51 8.79
CA GLU A 35 -1.30 -15.31 7.56
C GLU A 35 -1.44 -14.44 6.29
N ALA A 36 -0.87 -13.22 6.34
CA ALA A 36 -0.90 -12.26 5.26
C ALA A 36 0.21 -12.55 4.25
N GLN A 37 -0.11 -12.46 2.97
CA GLN A 37 0.83 -12.68 1.88
C GLN A 37 1.41 -11.35 1.40
N LEU A 38 2.73 -11.19 1.49
CA LEU A 38 3.44 -10.09 0.83
C LEU A 38 3.70 -10.45 -0.63
N ILE A 39 3.26 -9.59 -1.55
CA ILE A 39 3.32 -9.81 -3.00
C ILE A 39 4.06 -8.62 -3.64
N PRO A 40 5.14 -8.87 -4.41
CA PRO A 40 5.75 -7.83 -5.23
C PRO A 40 4.86 -7.54 -6.45
N ASP A 41 4.55 -6.27 -6.68
CA ASP A 41 3.65 -5.79 -7.73
C ASP A 41 4.22 -4.50 -8.33
N ALA A 42 4.67 -4.56 -9.60
CA ALA A 42 5.27 -3.42 -10.29
C ALA A 42 4.24 -2.33 -10.67
N GLU A 43 2.95 -2.62 -10.62
CA GLU A 43 1.90 -1.60 -10.81
C GLU A 43 1.74 -0.70 -9.57
N VAL A 44 2.30 -1.09 -8.43
CA VAL A 44 2.35 -0.27 -7.22
C VAL A 44 3.62 0.57 -7.24
N ALA A 45 3.48 1.89 -7.38
CA ALA A 45 4.62 2.80 -7.32
C ALA A 45 5.41 2.65 -6.00
N ARG A 46 6.74 2.82 -6.07
CA ARG A 46 7.65 2.73 -4.92
C ARG A 46 7.17 3.57 -3.73
N GLY A 47 7.13 2.96 -2.55
CA GLY A 47 6.64 3.53 -1.29
C GLY A 47 5.11 3.45 -1.11
N GLY A 48 4.39 2.98 -2.12
CA GLY A 48 2.96 2.69 -2.05
C GLY A 48 2.67 1.26 -1.58
N VAL A 49 1.44 1.04 -1.11
CA VAL A 49 0.94 -0.29 -0.76
C VAL A 49 -0.55 -0.40 -1.07
N LYS A 50 -0.98 -1.57 -1.54
CA LYS A 50 -2.40 -1.96 -1.65
C LYS A 50 -2.64 -3.20 -0.82
N VAL A 51 -3.74 -3.23 -0.07
CA VAL A 51 -4.12 -4.38 0.76
C VAL A 51 -5.46 -4.89 0.29
N ASP A 52 -5.52 -6.18 -0.03
CA ASP A 52 -6.74 -6.85 -0.47
C ASP A 52 -7.02 -8.03 0.47
N ALA A 53 -8.25 -8.15 0.94
CA ALA A 53 -8.76 -9.28 1.71
C ALA A 53 -10.10 -9.73 1.12
N ASP A 54 -10.64 -10.83 1.66
CA ASP A 54 -11.93 -11.38 1.28
C ASP A 54 -13.11 -10.40 1.45
N VAL A 55 -13.06 -9.54 2.48
CA VAL A 55 -14.17 -8.65 2.84
C VAL A 55 -13.87 -7.16 2.62
N ALA A 56 -12.64 -6.80 2.27
CA ALA A 56 -12.24 -5.39 2.16
C ALA A 56 -10.99 -5.21 1.29
N SER A 57 -10.86 -4.00 0.73
CA SER A 57 -9.63 -3.54 0.09
C SER A 57 -9.28 -2.15 0.63
N VAL A 58 -7.98 -1.89 0.79
CA VAL A 58 -7.43 -0.62 1.23
C VAL A 58 -6.38 -0.19 0.21
N ASP A 59 -6.63 0.94 -0.45
CA ASP A 59 -5.64 1.64 -1.27
C ASP A 59 -4.88 2.63 -0.40
N ALA A 60 -3.61 2.33 -0.10
CA ALA A 60 -2.68 3.22 0.58
C ALA A 60 -1.50 3.57 -0.33
N THR A 61 -1.74 3.67 -1.64
CA THR A 61 -0.76 4.20 -2.58
C THR A 61 -0.42 5.65 -2.25
N ILE A 62 0.76 6.09 -2.69
CA ILE A 62 1.18 7.49 -2.48
C ILE A 62 0.18 8.46 -3.12
N ALA A 63 -0.37 8.13 -4.28
CA ALA A 63 -1.39 8.93 -4.95
C ALA A 63 -2.64 9.12 -4.08
N THR A 64 -3.19 8.03 -3.52
CA THR A 64 -4.36 8.09 -2.63
C THR A 64 -4.05 8.87 -1.35
N ARG A 65 -2.89 8.63 -0.73
CA ARG A 65 -2.46 9.37 0.48
C ARG A 65 -2.30 10.86 0.22
N TRP A 66 -1.72 11.22 -0.93
CA TRP A 66 -1.58 12.61 -1.36
C TRP A 66 -2.93 13.27 -1.52
N GLN A 67 -3.86 12.62 -2.24
CA GLN A 67 -5.21 13.14 -2.46
C GLN A 67 -5.94 13.40 -1.14
N GLN A 68 -5.84 12.47 -0.18
CA GLN A 68 -6.41 12.64 1.16
C GLN A 68 -5.78 13.83 1.90
N ALA A 69 -4.45 13.96 1.85
CA ALA A 69 -3.74 15.06 2.49
C ALA A 69 -4.11 16.43 1.90
N VAL A 70 -4.11 16.60 0.57
CA VAL A 70 -4.46 17.88 -0.06
C VAL A 70 -5.94 18.22 0.10
N SER A 71 -6.81 17.21 0.10
CA SER A 71 -8.24 17.43 0.35
C SER A 71 -8.51 17.93 1.76
N SER A 72 -7.71 17.51 2.75
CA SER A 72 -7.83 17.96 4.14
C SER A 72 -7.57 19.47 4.32
N ILE A 73 -6.85 20.10 3.39
CA ILE A 73 -6.58 21.54 3.36
C ILE A 73 -7.44 22.27 2.31
N GLY A 74 -8.46 21.61 1.75
CA GLY A 74 -9.38 22.20 0.77
C GLY A 74 -8.79 22.38 -0.63
N GLN A 75 -7.68 21.70 -0.95
CA GLN A 75 -7.05 21.75 -2.27
C GLN A 75 -7.35 20.50 -3.07
N GLN A 76 -7.22 20.61 -4.40
CA GLN A 76 -7.28 19.48 -5.32
C GLN A 76 -5.97 19.43 -6.11
N SER A 77 -5.26 18.31 -6.01
CA SER A 77 -3.96 18.10 -6.67
C SER A 77 -3.82 16.62 -6.99
N ILE A 78 -3.28 16.32 -8.17
CA ILE A 78 -2.88 14.97 -8.54
C ILE A 78 -1.44 14.71 -8.12
N TRP A 79 -1.17 13.54 -7.59
CA TRP A 79 0.20 13.11 -7.37
C TRP A 79 0.85 12.77 -8.72
N GLN A 80 2.09 13.20 -8.89
CA GLN A 80 2.92 12.89 -10.06
C GLN A 80 4.19 12.22 -9.55
N ASP A 81 4.49 11.00 -10.00
CA ASP A 81 5.74 10.36 -9.63
C ASP A 81 6.89 11.04 -10.37
N ARG A 82 7.61 11.90 -9.66
CA ARG A 82 8.75 12.62 -10.24
C ARG A 82 10.00 11.73 -10.39
N ARG A 83 9.92 10.45 -10.01
CA ARG A 83 11.01 9.48 -10.18
C ARG A 83 10.94 8.73 -11.51
N GLU A 84 9.84 8.85 -12.26
CA GLU A 84 9.70 8.29 -13.61
C GLU A 84 10.30 9.19 -14.71
N VAL A 85 10.80 10.38 -14.36
CA VAL A 85 11.21 11.41 -15.34
C VAL A 85 12.69 11.35 -15.73
N ASP A 86 13.44 10.35 -15.25
CA ASP A 86 14.85 10.14 -15.62
C ASP A 86 14.95 9.07 -16.72
N GLU A 87 14.60 9.43 -17.96
CA GLU A 87 15.06 8.75 -19.20
C GLU A 87 16.10 9.61 -19.93
#